data_AF-J9E830-F1
#
_entry.id   AF-J9E830-F1
#
_cell.length_a   1.000
_cell.length_b   1.000
_cell.length_c   1.000
_cell.angle_alpha   90.00
_cell.angle_beta   90.00
_cell.angle_gamma   90.00
#
_symmetry.space_group_name_H-M   'P 1'
#
loop_
_entity.id
_entity.type
_entity.pdbx_description
1 polymer ?
#
loop_
_entity_poly.entity_id
_entity_poly.type
_entity_poly.pdbx_seq_one_letter_code
_entity_poly.pdbx_strand_id
1 'polypeptide(L)'
;MILNSMTDEKDKQRKHVESLYGRLLSVPHQGLQESWNEYKEFAEGKELEDFHKTFESSAKRMADINEFEQHLENATEENEKLSILMEYIDFEMQTNDPARIQMIFERALCTVAASPSSDLWLHYGNWLDSSLKLPQVSTDVYARSVRHAPCSALWQQYFSALERSSASPEEIDTKWPDARDTIMTQEEGFSLYRTYIYLLRRRVTNQGLKKFGSNWDSPKAQYRKNHALFLYTSAKQPEKALKIWNDILASGSGHLAAAWIEAANLERFFGDVNNARKLLYKAINSASDHPYMVFDALIQFEREVGSIDDLDKALQKVNAQASRISSRPQKNKMEKSSKKRRKENDEDVEVKRRREDMEKKGQKFITNEDDFTKRHSGNYDKNSAEER
;
A
#
# COMPACT_ATOMS: atom_id res chain seq x y z
N MET A 1 29.23 -66.17 28.17
CA MET A 1 28.45 -64.91 28.25
C MET A 1 29.21 -63.70 27.72
N ILE A 2 30.49 -63.49 28.06
CA ILE A 2 31.25 -62.30 27.62
C ILE A 2 31.49 -62.25 26.10
N LEU A 3 31.77 -63.39 25.45
CA LEU A 3 31.96 -63.45 23.98
C LEU A 3 30.71 -63.08 23.18
N ASN A 4 29.52 -63.54 23.60
CA ASN A 4 28.25 -63.17 22.95
C ASN A 4 27.92 -61.67 23.12
N SER A 5 28.28 -61.09 24.27
CA SER A 5 28.12 -59.65 24.52
C SER A 5 28.96 -58.78 23.58
N MET A 6 30.19 -59.21 23.26
CA MET A 6 31.08 -58.48 22.35
C MET A 6 30.71 -58.64 20.87
N THR A 7 30.17 -59.79 20.47
CA THR A 7 29.61 -59.96 19.12
C THR A 7 28.33 -59.13 18.93
N ASP A 8 27.47 -59.06 19.95
CA ASP A 8 26.25 -58.25 19.91
C ASP A 8 26.56 -56.74 19.80
N GLU A 9 27.64 -56.25 20.42
CA GLU A 9 28.09 -54.86 20.27
C GLU A 9 28.65 -54.58 18.87
N LYS A 10 29.44 -55.49 18.31
CA LYS A 10 29.97 -55.35 16.94
C LYS A 10 28.87 -55.37 15.90
N ASP A 11 27.85 -56.22 16.06
CA ASP A 11 26.72 -56.29 15.14
C ASP A 11 25.85 -55.04 15.21
N LYS A 12 25.65 -54.46 16.42
CA LYS A 12 25.00 -53.16 16.57
C LYS A 12 25.78 -52.04 15.88
N GLN A 13 27.10 -52.04 16.03
CA GLN A 13 27.96 -51.05 15.38
C GLN A 13 27.93 -51.17 13.86
N ARG A 14 27.98 -52.40 13.31
CA ARG A 14 27.87 -52.65 11.86
C ARG A 14 26.55 -52.11 11.31
N LYS A 15 25.43 -52.40 11.98
CA LYS A 15 24.09 -51.89 11.60
C LYS A 15 24.01 -50.37 11.68
N HIS A 16 24.68 -49.75 12.65
CA HIS A 16 24.72 -48.29 12.75
C HIS A 16 25.46 -47.66 11.56
N VAL A 17 26.63 -48.20 11.19
CA VAL A 17 27.40 -47.74 10.02
C VAL A 17 26.62 -47.96 8.73
N GLU A 18 25.96 -49.11 8.58
CA GLU A 18 25.08 -49.39 7.43
C GLU A 18 23.94 -48.37 7.33
N SER A 19 23.33 -47.99 8.46
CA SER A 19 22.33 -46.92 8.50
C SER A 19 22.90 -45.55 8.09
N LEU A 20 24.16 -45.26 8.40
CA LEU A 20 24.83 -44.03 7.97
C LEU A 20 25.09 -44.02 6.46
N TYR A 21 25.53 -45.14 5.87
CA TYR A 21 25.65 -45.25 4.41
C TYR A 21 24.30 -45.06 3.72
N GLY A 22 23.23 -45.67 4.24
CA GLY A 22 21.88 -45.46 3.72
C GLY A 22 21.48 -43.98 3.70
N ARG A 23 21.79 -43.24 4.77
CA ARG A 23 21.57 -41.79 4.84
C ARG A 23 22.47 -41.01 3.87
N LEU A 24 23.75 -41.35 3.76
CA LEU A 24 24.68 -40.70 2.85
C LEU A 24 24.26 -40.85 1.38
N LEU A 25 23.87 -42.06 0.99
CA LEU A 25 23.43 -42.38 -0.37
C LEU A 25 22.07 -41.75 -0.71
N SER A 26 21.27 -41.39 0.30
CA SER A 26 20.00 -40.65 0.11
C SER A 26 20.17 -39.16 -0.17
N VAL A 27 21.39 -38.63 -0.07
CA VAL A 27 21.68 -37.22 -0.30
C VAL A 27 22.49 -37.05 -1.58
N PRO A 28 22.05 -36.24 -2.57
CA PRO A 28 22.85 -35.95 -3.75
C PRO A 28 24.05 -35.06 -3.38
N HIS A 29 25.26 -35.58 -3.51
CA HIS A 29 26.53 -34.90 -3.19
C HIS A 29 27.63 -35.26 -4.19
N GLN A 30 28.61 -34.39 -4.43
CA GLN A 30 29.61 -34.57 -5.50
C GLN A 30 30.32 -35.94 -5.52
N GLY A 31 30.57 -36.55 -4.36
CA GLY A 31 31.24 -37.85 -4.20
C GLY A 31 30.31 -39.08 -4.12
N LEU A 32 29.11 -39.05 -4.72
CA LEU A 32 28.12 -40.12 -4.56
C LEU A 32 28.58 -41.46 -5.14
N GLN A 33 29.33 -41.45 -6.24
CA GLN A 33 29.83 -42.69 -6.88
C GLN A 33 30.90 -43.37 -6.01
N GLU A 34 31.80 -42.57 -5.45
CA GLU A 34 32.83 -43.02 -4.51
C GLU A 34 32.18 -43.61 -3.26
N SER A 35 31.20 -42.91 -2.69
CA SER A 35 30.44 -43.37 -1.51
C SER A 35 29.69 -44.68 -1.76
N TRP A 36 29.17 -44.87 -2.99
CA TRP A 36 28.54 -46.12 -3.38
C TRP A 36 29.54 -47.26 -3.46
N ASN A 37 30.70 -47.04 -4.08
CA ASN A 37 31.76 -48.05 -4.15
C ASN A 37 32.29 -48.45 -2.77
N GLU A 38 32.45 -47.48 -1.86
CA GLU A 38 32.83 -47.73 -0.47
C GLU A 38 31.79 -48.58 0.26
N TYR A 39 30.50 -48.29 0.07
CA TYR A 39 29.43 -49.11 0.64
C TYR A 39 29.42 -50.55 0.07
N LYS A 40 29.68 -50.75 -1.22
CA LYS A 40 29.78 -52.11 -1.80
C LYS A 40 30.88 -52.94 -1.15
N GLU A 41 32.03 -52.30 -0.91
CA GLU A 41 33.15 -52.94 -0.22
C GLU A 41 32.76 -53.30 1.22
N PHE A 42 32.11 -52.39 1.94
CA PHE A 42 31.61 -52.62 3.30
C PHE A 42 30.52 -53.70 3.40
N ALA A 43 29.64 -53.76 2.41
CA ALA A 43 28.55 -54.74 2.34
C ALA A 43 29.02 -56.14 1.94
N GLU A 44 30.28 -56.30 1.50
CA GLU A 44 30.88 -57.58 1.10
C GLU A 44 30.00 -58.34 0.08
N GLY A 45 29.35 -57.62 -0.82
CA GLY A 45 28.44 -58.16 -1.84
C GLY A 45 27.02 -58.51 -1.36
N LYS A 46 26.64 -58.17 -0.12
CA LYS A 46 25.26 -58.28 0.40
C LYS A 46 24.56 -56.92 0.41
N GLU A 47 24.57 -56.25 -0.74
CA GLU A 47 23.99 -54.92 -0.89
C GLU A 47 22.46 -54.98 -0.67
N LEU A 48 21.96 -54.09 0.17
CA LEU A 48 20.53 -53.87 0.32
C LEU A 48 19.95 -53.23 -0.96
N GLU A 49 18.95 -53.88 -1.56
CA GLU A 49 18.22 -53.40 -2.74
C GLU A 49 17.65 -51.98 -2.55
N ASP A 50 17.21 -51.66 -1.33
CA ASP A 50 16.70 -50.33 -0.99
C ASP A 50 17.76 -49.24 -1.13
N PHE A 51 19.03 -49.56 -0.85
CA PHE A 51 20.13 -48.60 -0.99
C PHE A 51 20.49 -48.40 -2.46
N HIS A 52 20.34 -49.44 -3.29
CA HIS A 52 20.51 -49.32 -4.75
C HIS A 52 19.50 -48.32 -5.33
N LYS A 53 18.21 -48.48 -5.00
CA LYS A 53 17.15 -47.56 -5.44
C LYS A 53 17.36 -46.14 -4.93
N THR A 54 17.80 -46.02 -3.67
CA THR A 54 18.11 -44.72 -3.05
C THR A 54 19.26 -44.03 -3.77
N PHE A 55 20.33 -44.76 -4.07
CA PHE A 55 21.47 -44.27 -4.84
C PHE A 55 21.06 -43.83 -6.25
N GLU A 56 20.28 -44.64 -6.99
CA GLU A 56 19.80 -44.28 -8.32
C GLU A 56 18.96 -42.99 -8.31
N SER A 57 18.06 -42.85 -7.33
CA SER A 57 17.26 -41.64 -7.14
C SER A 57 18.14 -40.41 -6.87
N SER A 58 19.12 -40.53 -5.98
CA SER A 58 20.07 -39.46 -5.67
C SER A 58 20.95 -39.10 -6.86
N ALA A 59 21.38 -40.09 -7.64
CA ALA A 59 22.21 -39.89 -8.83
C ALA A 59 21.42 -39.16 -9.93
N LYS A 60 20.16 -39.55 -10.16
CA LYS A 60 19.26 -38.81 -11.05
C LYS A 60 19.09 -37.36 -10.58
N ARG A 61 18.84 -37.17 -9.28
CA ARG A 61 18.68 -35.82 -8.72
C ARG A 61 19.94 -34.97 -8.90
N MET A 62 21.11 -35.56 -8.70
CA MET A 62 22.38 -34.87 -8.93
C MET A 62 22.50 -34.40 -10.37
N ALA A 63 22.14 -35.24 -11.34
CA ALA A 63 22.14 -34.85 -12.75
C ALA A 63 21.19 -33.67 -13.02
N ASP A 64 19.99 -33.68 -12.43
CA ASP A 64 19.01 -32.59 -12.60
C ASP A 64 19.50 -31.24 -12.04
N ILE A 65 20.31 -31.25 -10.96
CA ILE A 65 20.79 -30.02 -10.32
C ILE A 65 22.20 -29.58 -10.75
N ASN A 66 22.93 -30.45 -11.46
CA ASN A 66 24.34 -30.23 -11.77
C ASN A 66 24.57 -28.97 -12.60
N GLU A 67 23.68 -28.65 -13.55
CA GLU A 67 23.78 -27.41 -14.35
C GLU A 67 23.73 -26.16 -13.47
N PHE A 68 22.82 -26.11 -12.49
CA PHE A 68 22.73 -25.00 -11.54
C PHE A 68 24.00 -24.87 -10.68
N GLU A 69 24.51 -25.99 -10.15
CA GLU A 69 25.70 -25.97 -9.30
C GLU A 69 26.95 -25.54 -10.06
N GLN A 70 27.11 -25.99 -11.31
CA GLN A 70 28.22 -25.56 -12.18
C GLN A 70 28.14 -24.07 -12.51
N HIS A 71 26.95 -23.56 -12.84
CA HIS A 71 26.77 -22.13 -13.07
C HIS A 71 27.07 -21.32 -11.80
N LEU A 72 26.68 -21.80 -10.63
CA LEU A 72 26.99 -21.14 -9.35
C LEU A 72 28.47 -21.12 -9.00
N GLU A 73 29.21 -22.18 -9.35
CA GLU A 73 30.66 -22.26 -9.15
C GLU A 73 31.40 -21.29 -10.06
N ASN A 74 30.96 -21.15 -11.31
CA ASN A 74 31.55 -20.25 -12.30
C ASN A 74 31.21 -18.78 -12.07
N ALA A 75 30.05 -18.50 -11.46
CA ALA A 75 29.60 -17.14 -11.19
C ALA A 75 30.54 -16.42 -10.21
N THR A 76 30.89 -15.19 -10.53
CA THR A 76 31.81 -14.38 -9.69
C THR A 76 31.09 -13.26 -8.96
N GLU A 77 30.08 -12.67 -9.59
CA GLU A 77 29.31 -11.56 -9.03
C GLU A 77 28.12 -12.04 -8.19
N GLU A 78 27.80 -11.27 -7.13
CA GLU A 78 26.68 -11.59 -6.23
C GLU A 78 25.33 -11.58 -6.95
N ASN A 79 25.12 -10.62 -7.86
CA ASN A 79 23.89 -10.50 -8.65
C ASN A 79 23.70 -11.67 -9.62
N GLU A 80 24.80 -12.15 -10.23
CA GLU A 80 24.78 -13.31 -11.11
C GLU A 80 24.41 -14.57 -10.30
N LYS A 81 25.07 -14.78 -9.15
CA LYS A 81 24.75 -15.88 -8.22
C LYS A 81 23.30 -15.82 -7.76
N LEU A 82 22.79 -14.64 -7.43
CA LEU A 82 21.39 -14.47 -7.05
C LEU A 82 20.45 -14.85 -8.20
N SER A 83 20.72 -14.42 -9.43
CA SER A 83 19.89 -14.78 -10.59
C SER A 83 19.80 -16.29 -10.78
N ILE A 84 20.93 -16.99 -10.70
CA ILE A 84 20.97 -18.45 -10.81
C ILE A 84 20.22 -19.10 -9.63
N LEU A 85 20.38 -18.59 -8.41
CA LEU A 85 19.66 -19.10 -7.23
C LEU A 85 18.14 -18.87 -7.34
N MET A 86 17.69 -17.78 -7.97
CA MET A 86 16.25 -17.54 -8.20
C MET A 86 15.67 -18.56 -9.18
N GLU A 87 16.37 -18.88 -10.27
CA GLU A 87 15.97 -19.94 -11.19
C GLU A 87 15.97 -21.31 -10.51
N TYR A 88 16.95 -21.55 -9.64
CA TYR A 88 17.04 -22.78 -8.86
C TYR A 88 15.91 -22.88 -7.81
N ILE A 89 15.51 -21.77 -7.18
CA ILE A 89 14.32 -21.70 -6.32
C ILE A 89 13.07 -22.11 -7.11
N ASP A 90 12.87 -21.54 -8.29
CA ASP A 90 11.70 -21.84 -9.14
C ASP A 90 11.67 -23.33 -9.53
N PHE A 91 12.83 -23.92 -9.83
CA PHE A 91 12.96 -25.35 -10.08
C PHE A 91 12.60 -26.19 -8.84
N GLU A 92 13.17 -25.89 -7.67
CA GLU A 92 12.88 -26.62 -6.43
C GLU A 92 11.40 -26.49 -6.03
N MET A 93 10.78 -25.33 -6.24
CA MET A 93 9.36 -25.10 -5.99
C MET A 93 8.45 -26.00 -6.85
N GLN A 94 8.87 -26.37 -8.06
CA GLN A 94 8.14 -27.34 -8.90
C GLN A 94 8.23 -28.76 -8.36
N THR A 95 9.33 -29.11 -7.69
CA THR A 95 9.51 -30.45 -7.09
C THR A 95 8.74 -30.62 -5.77
N ASN A 96 8.35 -29.51 -5.15
CA ASN A 96 7.52 -29.45 -3.95
C ASN A 96 8.08 -30.23 -2.74
N ASP A 97 9.41 -30.31 -2.63
CA ASP A 97 10.10 -30.80 -1.43
C ASP A 97 10.38 -29.62 -0.48
N PRO A 98 9.69 -29.54 0.68
CA PRO A 98 9.83 -28.39 1.57
C PRO A 98 11.23 -28.21 2.15
N ALA A 99 11.95 -29.30 2.43
CA ALA A 99 13.28 -29.21 3.02
C ALA A 99 14.27 -28.60 2.02
N ARG A 100 14.17 -28.98 0.74
CA ARG A 100 15.01 -28.46 -0.33
C ARG A 100 14.67 -27.03 -0.70
N ILE A 101 13.38 -26.72 -0.80
CA ILE A 101 12.93 -25.34 -1.05
C ILE A 101 13.43 -24.42 0.06
N GLN A 102 13.30 -24.83 1.33
CA GLN A 102 13.83 -24.07 2.45
C GLN A 102 15.35 -23.90 2.34
N MET A 103 16.09 -24.98 2.06
CA MET A 103 17.55 -24.94 1.90
C MET A 103 18.00 -23.96 0.81
N ILE A 104 17.35 -23.95 -0.36
CA ILE A 104 17.77 -23.06 -1.46
C ILE A 104 17.44 -21.59 -1.18
N PHE A 105 16.31 -21.30 -0.51
CA PHE A 105 16.04 -19.95 -0.01
C PHE A 105 17.10 -19.50 1.00
N GLU A 106 17.44 -20.35 1.98
CA GLU A 106 18.47 -20.03 2.98
C GLU A 106 19.85 -19.82 2.33
N ARG A 107 20.18 -20.60 1.30
CA ARG A 107 21.41 -20.40 0.50
C ARG A 107 21.38 -19.07 -0.25
N ALA A 108 20.27 -18.71 -0.88
CA ALA A 108 20.09 -17.42 -1.55
C ALA A 108 20.25 -16.24 -0.58
N LEU A 109 19.64 -16.33 0.60
CA LEU A 109 19.75 -15.32 1.66
C LEU A 109 21.18 -15.15 2.16
N CYS A 110 21.93 -16.25 2.31
CA CYS A 110 23.35 -16.20 2.67
C CYS A 110 24.21 -15.55 1.58
N THR A 111 23.94 -15.85 0.30
CA THR A 111 24.66 -15.23 -0.82
C THR A 111 24.48 -13.72 -0.85
N VAL A 112 23.27 -13.22 -0.53
CA VAL A 112 22.97 -11.77 -0.53
C VAL A 112 23.07 -11.12 0.85
N ALA A 113 23.76 -11.74 1.80
CA ALA A 113 23.82 -11.25 3.17
C ALA A 113 24.45 -9.85 3.31
N ALA A 114 25.33 -9.47 2.37
CA ALA A 114 25.95 -8.16 2.33
C ALA A 114 24.99 -7.06 1.83
N SER A 115 24.08 -7.40 0.91
CA SER A 115 23.08 -6.49 0.36
C SER A 115 21.67 -7.11 0.45
N PRO A 116 21.05 -7.14 1.65
CA PRO A 116 19.78 -7.82 1.84
C PRO A 116 18.65 -7.26 0.98
N SER A 117 17.93 -8.15 0.30
CA SER A 117 16.75 -7.81 -0.50
C SER A 117 15.46 -8.12 0.26
N SER A 118 14.61 -7.12 0.46
CA SER A 118 13.28 -7.32 1.04
C SER A 118 12.39 -8.22 0.18
N ASP A 119 12.57 -8.20 -1.14
CA ASP A 119 11.74 -8.96 -2.07
C ASP A 119 12.02 -10.46 -1.97
N LEU A 120 13.28 -10.84 -1.78
CA LEU A 120 13.66 -12.23 -1.53
C LEU A 120 13.05 -12.75 -0.22
N TRP A 121 13.11 -11.96 0.85
CA TRP A 121 12.47 -12.31 2.12
C TRP A 121 10.94 -12.42 2.01
N LEU A 122 10.30 -11.52 1.25
CA LEU A 122 8.86 -11.58 0.99
C LEU A 122 8.50 -12.81 0.18
N HIS A 123 9.32 -13.17 -0.82
CA HIS A 123 9.13 -14.38 -1.61
C HIS A 123 9.19 -15.63 -0.71
N TYR A 124 10.26 -15.75 0.08
CA TYR A 124 10.42 -16.87 1.01
C TYR A 124 9.27 -16.95 2.02
N GLY A 125 8.90 -15.82 2.63
CA GLY A 125 7.78 -15.74 3.55
C GLY A 125 6.44 -16.13 2.92
N ASN A 126 6.16 -15.68 1.69
CA ASN A 126 4.94 -16.05 0.97
C ASN A 126 4.86 -17.56 0.74
N TRP A 127 5.97 -18.22 0.38
CA TRP A 127 6.01 -19.67 0.26
C TRP A 127 5.76 -20.37 1.61
N LEU A 128 6.38 -19.89 2.69
CA LEU A 128 6.17 -20.45 4.04
C LEU A 128 4.69 -20.37 4.46
N ASP A 129 4.05 -19.24 4.21
CA ASP A 129 2.66 -18.99 4.61
C ASP A 129 1.64 -19.72 3.73
N SER A 130 1.93 -19.91 2.44
CA SER A 130 0.99 -20.52 1.48
C SER A 130 1.17 -22.03 1.30
N SER A 131 2.40 -22.54 1.42
CA SER A 131 2.75 -23.93 1.15
C SER A 131 3.11 -24.71 2.41
N LEU A 132 4.13 -24.27 3.16
CA LEU A 132 4.62 -25.00 4.34
C LEU A 132 3.62 -24.96 5.50
N LYS A 133 3.02 -23.80 5.74
CA LYS A 133 1.97 -23.55 6.75
C LYS A 133 2.37 -23.96 8.17
N LEU A 134 3.64 -23.77 8.53
CA LEU A 134 4.15 -23.96 9.88
C LEU A 134 4.37 -22.59 10.55
N PRO A 135 3.45 -22.12 11.43
CA PRO A 135 3.50 -20.75 11.95
C PRO A 135 4.79 -20.41 12.69
N GLN A 136 5.40 -21.36 13.40
CA GLN A 136 6.65 -21.14 14.12
C GLN A 136 7.81 -20.85 13.15
N VAL A 137 7.91 -21.63 12.08
CA VAL A 137 8.94 -21.44 11.04
C VAL A 137 8.76 -20.08 10.34
N SER A 138 7.52 -19.73 9.95
CA SER A 138 7.23 -18.41 9.39
C SER A 138 7.63 -17.29 10.36
N THR A 139 7.29 -17.43 11.64
CA THR A 139 7.60 -16.43 12.68
C THR A 139 9.11 -16.20 12.80
N ASP A 140 9.90 -17.27 12.86
CA ASP A 140 11.36 -17.19 12.96
C ASP A 140 12.00 -16.55 11.73
N VAL A 141 11.51 -16.89 10.54
CA VAL A 141 11.99 -16.31 9.28
C VAL A 141 11.65 -14.83 9.19
N TYR A 142 10.43 -14.43 9.54
CA TYR A 142 10.05 -13.02 9.55
C TYR A 142 10.78 -12.21 10.63
N ALA A 143 11.07 -12.82 11.79
CA ALA A 143 11.91 -12.20 12.82
C ALA A 143 13.34 -11.92 12.32
N ARG A 144 13.88 -12.80 11.45
CA ARG A 144 15.15 -12.55 10.76
C ARG A 144 15.00 -11.48 9.68
N SER A 145 13.96 -11.55 8.86
CA SER A 145 13.78 -10.64 7.72
C SER A 145 13.75 -9.18 8.14
N VAL A 146 13.00 -8.84 9.19
CA VAL A 146 12.88 -7.44 9.66
C VAL A 146 14.18 -6.88 10.25
N ARG A 147 15.12 -7.75 10.66
CA ARG A 147 16.46 -7.33 11.12
C ARG A 147 17.43 -7.08 9.97
N HIS A 148 17.34 -7.86 8.90
CA HIS A 148 18.23 -7.76 7.75
C HIS A 148 17.76 -6.72 6.73
N ALA A 149 16.47 -6.69 6.42
CA ALA A 149 15.86 -5.81 5.43
C ALA A 149 14.58 -5.17 6.01
N PRO A 150 14.69 -4.23 6.97
CA PRO A 150 13.53 -3.62 7.60
C PRO A 150 12.66 -2.87 6.59
N CYS A 151 11.43 -3.34 6.34
CA CYS A 151 10.44 -2.62 5.55
C CYS A 151 9.02 -2.89 6.06
N SER A 152 8.12 -1.94 5.80
CA SER A 152 6.73 -2.02 6.27
C SER A 152 5.99 -3.26 5.77
N ALA A 153 6.30 -3.78 4.59
CA ALA A 153 5.69 -5.00 4.04
C ALA A 153 6.09 -6.25 4.84
N LEU A 154 7.38 -6.39 5.20
CA LEU A 154 7.85 -7.51 6.01
C LEU A 154 7.28 -7.44 7.43
N TRP A 155 7.15 -6.26 8.02
CA TRP A 155 6.47 -6.10 9.31
C TRP A 155 5.00 -6.50 9.27
N GLN A 156 4.28 -6.22 8.17
CA GLN A 156 2.89 -6.67 8.00
C GLN A 156 2.78 -8.19 7.98
N GLN A 157 3.68 -8.86 7.27
CA GLN A 157 3.70 -10.33 7.24
C GLN A 157 4.14 -10.90 8.59
N TYR A 158 5.11 -10.28 9.26
CA TYR A 158 5.56 -10.72 10.57
C TYR A 158 4.43 -10.66 11.62
N PHE A 159 3.68 -9.56 11.67
CA PHE A 159 2.52 -9.44 12.56
C PHE A 159 1.43 -10.46 12.24
N SER A 160 1.22 -10.75 10.95
CA SER A 160 0.28 -11.79 10.53
C SER A 160 0.74 -13.19 10.95
N ALA A 161 2.05 -13.47 10.85
CA ALA A 161 2.65 -14.74 11.27
C ALA A 161 2.58 -14.92 12.80
N LEU A 162 2.88 -13.88 13.58
CA LEU A 162 2.74 -13.87 15.05
C LEU A 162 1.29 -14.12 15.48
N GLU A 163 0.32 -13.56 14.77
CA GLU A 163 -1.09 -13.83 15.04
C GLU A 163 -1.45 -15.29 14.73
N ARG A 164 -0.95 -15.86 13.62
CA ARG A 164 -1.17 -17.28 13.27
C ARG A 164 -0.49 -18.24 14.25
N SER A 165 0.64 -17.86 14.83
CA SER A 165 1.34 -18.66 15.86
C SER A 165 0.75 -18.48 17.26
N SER A 166 -0.33 -17.70 17.41
CA SER A 166 -0.99 -17.40 18.70
C SER A 166 -0.04 -16.74 19.71
N ALA A 167 0.86 -15.88 19.23
CA ALA A 167 1.74 -15.09 20.08
C ALA A 167 0.95 -14.18 21.02
N SER A 168 1.55 -13.86 22.18
CA SER A 168 0.89 -13.00 23.18
C SER A 168 0.67 -11.58 22.64
N PRO A 169 -0.42 -10.90 23.02
CA PRO A 169 -0.65 -9.50 22.65
C PRO A 169 0.52 -8.58 23.02
N GLU A 170 1.12 -8.81 24.19
CA GLU A 170 2.27 -8.06 24.71
C GLU A 170 3.49 -8.21 23.79
N GLU A 171 3.77 -9.45 23.34
CA GLU A 171 4.88 -9.73 22.44
C GLU A 171 4.75 -9.00 21.09
N ILE A 172 3.53 -8.86 20.58
CA ILE A 172 3.29 -8.14 19.33
C ILE A 172 3.37 -6.62 19.57
N ASP A 173 2.84 -6.13 20.69
CA ASP A 173 2.80 -4.70 21.01
C ASP A 173 4.20 -4.14 21.28
N THR A 174 5.09 -4.93 21.87
CA THR A 174 6.51 -4.56 22.06
C THR A 174 7.25 -4.31 20.73
N LYS A 175 6.82 -4.96 19.64
CA LYS A 175 7.43 -4.82 18.31
C LYS A 175 6.84 -3.68 17.46
N TRP A 176 5.72 -3.10 17.90
CA TRP A 176 5.03 -2.02 17.18
C TRP A 176 5.88 -0.76 16.95
N PRO A 177 6.68 -0.27 17.93
CA PRO A 177 7.54 0.90 17.71
C PRO A 177 8.53 0.67 16.57
N ASP A 178 9.22 -0.48 16.56
CA ASP A 178 10.21 -0.82 15.54
C ASP A 178 9.58 -0.87 14.14
N ALA A 179 8.39 -1.46 14.03
CA ALA A 179 7.65 -1.51 12.77
C ALA A 179 7.30 -0.12 12.27
N ARG A 180 6.86 0.78 13.15
CA ARG A 180 6.47 2.15 12.80
C ARG A 180 7.65 2.96 12.26
N ASP A 181 8.85 2.73 12.79
CA ASP A 181 10.04 3.48 12.38
C ASP A 181 10.53 3.08 10.97
N THR A 182 10.00 2.00 10.39
CA THR A 182 10.28 1.60 8.99
C THR A 182 9.40 2.25 7.93
N ILE A 183 8.44 3.09 8.33
CA ILE A 183 7.50 3.73 7.40
C ILE A 183 8.21 4.86 6.66
N MET A 184 8.35 4.73 5.34
CA MET A 184 8.95 5.77 4.51
C MET A 184 7.90 6.57 3.74
N THR A 185 6.83 5.91 3.30
CA THR A 185 5.77 6.53 2.51
C THR A 185 4.43 6.53 3.23
N GLN A 186 3.53 7.41 2.78
CA GLN A 186 2.19 7.49 3.33
C GLN A 186 1.38 6.19 3.11
N GLU A 187 1.55 5.54 1.95
CA GLU A 187 0.85 4.31 1.58
C GLU A 187 1.32 3.11 2.42
N GLU A 188 2.63 2.99 2.63
CA GLU A 188 3.24 2.03 3.55
C GLU A 188 2.71 2.21 4.98
N GLY A 189 2.64 3.47 5.43
CA GLY A 189 2.06 3.79 6.73
C GLY A 189 0.61 3.33 6.82
N PHE A 190 -0.22 3.62 5.81
CA PHE A 190 -1.61 3.17 5.83
C PHE A 190 -1.73 1.64 5.86
N SER A 191 -0.95 0.92 5.08
CA SER A 191 -1.02 -0.55 5.03
C SER A 191 -0.57 -1.18 6.35
N LEU A 192 0.53 -0.72 6.94
CA LEU A 192 1.04 -1.23 8.21
C LEU A 192 0.09 -0.96 9.38
N TYR A 193 -0.40 0.28 9.50
CA TYR A 193 -1.39 0.64 10.53
C TYR A 193 -2.70 -0.12 10.32
N ARG A 194 -3.15 -0.31 9.08
CA ARG A 194 -4.33 -1.12 8.79
C ARG A 194 -4.14 -2.53 9.33
N THR A 195 -3.03 -3.19 9.02
CA THR A 195 -2.72 -4.53 9.51
C THR A 195 -2.77 -4.58 11.04
N TYR A 196 -2.12 -3.65 11.72
CA TYR A 196 -2.13 -3.59 13.19
C TYR A 196 -3.51 -3.32 13.78
N ILE A 197 -4.32 -2.43 13.18
CA ILE A 197 -5.69 -2.16 13.65
C ILE A 197 -6.58 -3.40 13.50
N TYR A 198 -6.48 -4.12 12.38
CA TYR A 198 -7.25 -5.35 12.21
C TYR A 198 -6.79 -6.45 13.16
N LEU A 199 -5.50 -6.52 13.45
CA LEU A 199 -4.94 -7.40 14.46
C LEU A 199 -5.51 -7.04 15.85
N LEU A 200 -5.45 -5.76 16.26
CA LEU A 200 -6.07 -5.27 17.49
C LEU A 200 -7.57 -5.57 17.50
N ARG A 201 -8.30 -5.35 16.41
CA ARG A 201 -9.72 -5.66 16.30
C ARG A 201 -9.99 -7.14 16.57
N ARG A 202 -9.20 -8.05 15.98
CA ARG A 202 -9.35 -9.50 16.17
C ARG A 202 -9.10 -9.89 17.62
N ARG A 203 -8.10 -9.28 18.29
CA ARG A 203 -7.89 -9.41 19.73
C ARG A 203 -9.05 -8.85 20.56
N VAL A 204 -9.62 -7.73 20.12
CA VAL A 204 -10.64 -6.97 20.85
C VAL A 204 -12.02 -7.61 20.80
N THR A 205 -12.27 -8.49 19.84
CA THR A 205 -13.37 -9.46 19.94
C THR A 205 -13.30 -10.25 21.25
N ASN A 206 -12.13 -10.32 21.92
CA ASN A 206 -11.97 -10.79 23.29
C ASN A 206 -11.86 -9.68 24.36
N GLN A 207 -11.28 -8.49 24.10
CA GLN A 207 -11.31 -7.35 25.05
C GLN A 207 -11.24 -5.94 24.39
N GLY A 208 -12.25 -5.10 24.66
CA GLY A 208 -12.51 -3.74 24.11
C GLY A 208 -11.34 -2.78 23.81
N LEU A 209 -11.36 -2.14 22.63
CA LEU A 209 -10.41 -1.09 22.17
C LEU A 209 -10.59 0.22 22.94
N LYS A 210 -9.56 0.66 23.68
CA LYS A 210 -9.43 2.03 24.20
C LYS A 210 -8.06 2.61 23.83
N LYS A 211 -8.10 3.76 23.14
CA LYS A 211 -7.06 4.79 22.92
C LYS A 211 -6.39 4.81 21.54
N PHE A 212 -6.73 5.81 20.73
CA PHE A 212 -5.85 6.46 19.75
C PHE A 212 -6.37 7.89 19.48
N GLY A 213 -5.46 8.86 19.32
CA GLY A 213 -5.71 10.30 19.30
C GLY A 213 -5.90 10.93 17.90
N SER A 214 -6.34 12.20 17.88
CA SER A 214 -6.86 12.96 16.73
C SER A 214 -5.92 13.27 15.56
N ASN A 215 -4.62 12.98 15.64
CA ASN A 215 -3.64 13.60 14.72
C ASN A 215 -3.30 12.79 13.44
N TRP A 216 -4.00 11.69 13.15
CA TRP A 216 -3.56 10.72 12.12
C TRP A 216 -4.61 10.37 11.07
N ASP A 217 -5.60 11.23 10.85
CA ASP A 217 -6.68 10.91 9.92
C ASP A 217 -6.37 11.34 8.48
N SER A 218 -6.41 10.38 7.57
CA SER A 218 -6.31 10.55 6.11
C SER A 218 -7.25 11.66 5.60
N PRO A 219 -6.97 12.30 4.44
CA PRO A 219 -7.93 13.19 3.77
C PRO A 219 -9.35 12.60 3.57
N LYS A 220 -9.51 11.26 3.59
CA LYS A 220 -10.82 10.56 3.47
C LYS A 220 -11.34 9.95 4.79
N ALA A 221 -10.67 10.23 5.90
CA ALA A 221 -11.04 9.80 7.23
C ALA A 221 -11.19 8.28 7.47
N GLN A 222 -10.47 7.45 6.70
CA GLN A 222 -10.65 5.99 6.68
C GLN A 222 -10.40 5.34 8.06
N TYR A 223 -9.49 5.89 8.86
CA TYR A 223 -9.20 5.40 10.20
C TYR A 223 -10.40 5.58 11.13
N ARG A 224 -10.93 6.82 11.19
CA ARG A 224 -12.12 7.12 12.00
C ARG A 224 -13.35 6.34 11.50
N LYS A 225 -13.50 6.12 10.20
CA LYS A 225 -14.56 5.27 9.62
C LYS A 225 -14.49 3.82 10.10
N ASN A 226 -13.30 3.21 10.04
CA ASN A 226 -13.11 1.83 10.49
C ASN A 226 -13.31 1.69 12.02
N HIS A 227 -12.89 2.68 12.80
CA HIS A 227 -13.13 2.72 14.24
C HIS A 227 -14.63 2.85 14.57
N ALA A 228 -15.36 3.71 13.85
CA ALA A 228 -16.81 3.84 14.01
C ALA A 228 -17.55 2.56 13.60
N LEU A 229 -17.16 1.91 12.49
CA LEU A 229 -17.72 0.62 12.07
C LEU A 229 -17.48 -0.47 13.13
N PHE A 230 -16.30 -0.51 13.75
CA PHE A 230 -16.02 -1.42 14.85
C PHE A 230 -16.93 -1.15 16.06
N LEU A 231 -17.15 0.11 16.40
CA LEU A 231 -18.02 0.49 17.51
C LEU A 231 -19.49 0.15 17.26
N TYR A 232 -19.98 0.30 16.02
CA TYR A 232 -21.32 -0.10 15.62
C TYR A 232 -21.51 -1.63 15.62
N THR A 233 -20.58 -2.38 15.03
CA THR A 233 -20.74 -3.83 14.81
C THR A 233 -20.36 -4.66 16.03
N SER A 234 -19.18 -4.40 16.59
CA SER A 234 -18.50 -5.31 17.51
C SER A 234 -18.66 -4.85 18.96
N ALA A 235 -18.52 -3.54 19.22
CA ALA A 235 -18.63 -3.00 20.58
C ALA A 235 -20.08 -2.68 21.02
N LYS A 236 -21.05 -2.72 20.09
CA LYS A 236 -22.46 -2.33 20.29
C LYS A 236 -22.63 -0.99 21.02
N GLN A 237 -21.78 -0.01 20.69
CA GLN A 237 -21.79 1.34 21.29
C GLN A 237 -22.07 2.40 20.21
N PRO A 238 -23.34 2.52 19.74
CA PRO A 238 -23.69 3.40 18.63
C PRO A 238 -23.47 4.89 18.95
N GLU A 239 -23.65 5.32 20.19
CA GLU A 239 -23.47 6.73 20.59
C GLU A 239 -22.04 7.24 20.39
N LYS A 240 -21.04 6.40 20.73
CA LYS A 240 -19.63 6.76 20.54
C LYS A 240 -19.23 6.72 19.07
N ALA A 241 -19.80 5.79 18.31
CA ALA A 241 -19.60 5.70 16.87
C ALA A 241 -20.16 6.92 16.14
N LEU A 242 -21.35 7.39 16.54
CA LEU A 242 -21.98 8.60 16.01
C LEU A 242 -21.14 9.86 16.33
N LYS A 243 -20.53 9.94 17.51
CA LYS A 243 -19.63 11.05 17.85
C LYS A 243 -18.41 11.10 16.92
N ILE A 244 -17.84 9.95 16.60
CA ILE A 244 -16.72 9.84 15.66
C ILE A 244 -17.17 10.19 14.24
N TRP A 245 -18.34 9.75 13.79
CA TRP A 245 -18.86 10.12 12.46
C TRP A 245 -19.15 11.62 12.32
N ASN A 246 -19.71 12.26 13.35
CA ASN A 246 -19.89 13.72 13.33
C ASN A 246 -18.55 14.45 13.22
N ASP A 247 -17.51 13.95 13.90
CA ASP A 247 -16.15 14.49 13.84
C ASP A 247 -15.52 14.30 12.44
N ILE A 248 -15.72 13.13 11.81
CA ILE A 248 -15.31 12.86 10.41
C ILE A 248 -15.94 13.86 9.44
N LEU A 249 -17.25 14.05 9.56
CA LEU A 249 -18.01 14.92 8.67
C LEU A 249 -17.62 16.40 8.87
N ALA A 250 -17.29 16.80 10.10
CA ALA A 250 -16.78 18.14 10.40
C ALA A 250 -15.33 18.36 9.92
N SER A 251 -14.50 17.32 9.92
CA SER A 251 -13.06 17.40 9.61
C SER A 251 -12.72 17.45 8.12
N GLY A 252 -13.71 17.65 7.24
CA GLY A 252 -13.49 17.82 5.81
C GLY A 252 -14.21 16.83 4.91
N SER A 253 -14.78 15.74 5.45
CA SER A 253 -15.57 14.77 4.64
C SER A 253 -17.03 15.19 4.42
N GLY A 254 -17.48 16.30 5.03
CA GLY A 254 -18.88 16.75 4.96
C GLY A 254 -19.36 17.19 3.58
N HIS A 255 -18.48 17.40 2.61
CA HIS A 255 -18.86 17.73 1.23
C HIS A 255 -19.20 16.50 0.38
N LEU A 256 -18.84 15.28 0.84
CA LEU A 256 -18.97 14.02 0.12
C LEU A 256 -20.31 13.34 0.45
N ALA A 257 -21.18 13.17 -0.56
CA ALA A 257 -22.46 12.48 -0.45
C ALA A 257 -22.30 11.04 0.06
N ALA A 258 -21.30 10.32 -0.44
CA ALA A 258 -21.02 8.94 -0.05
C ALA A 258 -20.74 8.79 1.46
N ALA A 259 -20.04 9.75 2.08
CA ALA A 259 -19.72 9.70 3.50
C ALA A 259 -20.97 9.88 4.39
N TRP A 260 -21.90 10.75 3.98
CA TRP A 260 -23.18 10.93 4.68
C TRP A 260 -24.09 9.70 4.56
N ILE A 261 -24.15 9.09 3.38
CA ILE A 261 -24.95 7.88 3.14
C ILE A 261 -24.38 6.70 3.95
N GLU A 262 -23.06 6.55 3.98
CA GLU A 262 -22.37 5.53 4.77
C GLU A 262 -22.66 5.70 6.28
N ALA A 263 -22.56 6.92 6.81
CA ALA A 263 -22.88 7.22 8.21
C ALA A 263 -24.36 6.92 8.54
N ALA A 264 -25.28 7.34 7.67
CA ALA A 264 -26.71 7.13 7.86
C ALA A 264 -27.09 5.65 7.82
N ASN A 265 -26.49 4.87 6.91
CA ASN A 265 -26.71 3.43 6.83
C ASN A 265 -26.19 2.70 8.08
N LEU A 266 -25.01 3.07 8.59
CA LEU A 266 -24.48 2.46 9.81
C LEU A 266 -25.36 2.73 11.03
N GLU A 267 -25.85 3.96 11.18
CA GLU A 267 -26.80 4.30 12.25
C GLU A 267 -28.15 3.60 12.06
N ARG A 268 -28.60 3.42 10.80
CA ARG A 268 -29.83 2.68 10.49
C ARG A 268 -29.74 1.20 10.88
N PHE A 269 -28.62 0.54 10.62
CA PHE A 269 -28.47 -0.90 10.87
C PHE A 269 -28.09 -1.23 12.32
N PHE A 270 -27.34 -0.35 13.01
CA PHE A 270 -26.75 -0.66 14.31
C PHE A 270 -27.11 0.35 15.42
N GLY A 271 -27.77 1.46 15.10
CA GLY A 271 -28.10 2.55 16.02
C GLY A 271 -29.58 2.91 16.02
N ASP A 272 -29.88 4.21 16.13
CA ASP A 272 -31.25 4.73 16.15
C ASP A 272 -31.65 5.31 14.78
N VAL A 273 -32.78 4.83 14.28
CA VAL A 273 -33.45 5.32 13.07
C VAL A 273 -33.63 6.84 13.08
N ASN A 274 -33.91 7.46 14.23
CA ASN A 274 -34.09 8.91 14.31
C ASN A 274 -32.77 9.68 14.12
N ASN A 275 -31.65 9.11 14.54
CA ASN A 275 -30.33 9.69 14.30
C ASN A 275 -29.93 9.56 12.82
N ALA A 276 -30.24 8.43 12.19
CA ALA A 276 -30.06 8.24 10.75
C ALA A 276 -30.86 9.28 9.95
N ARG A 277 -32.13 9.52 10.32
CA ARG A 277 -32.97 10.57 9.74
C ARG A 277 -32.31 11.95 9.87
N LYS A 278 -31.87 12.32 11.07
CA LYS A 278 -31.19 13.61 11.32
C LYS A 278 -29.92 13.79 10.47
N LEU A 279 -29.13 12.73 10.29
CA LEU A 279 -27.93 12.76 9.44
C LEU A 279 -28.28 13.02 7.98
N LEU A 280 -29.29 12.33 7.44
CA LEU A 280 -29.73 12.53 6.05
C LEU A 280 -30.28 13.95 5.81
N TYR A 281 -31.04 14.52 6.77
CA TYR A 281 -31.50 15.91 6.66
C TYR A 281 -30.36 16.94 6.72
N LYS A 282 -29.29 16.67 7.48
CA LYS A 282 -28.09 17.52 7.46
C LYS A 282 -27.35 17.40 6.13
N ALA A 283 -27.27 16.19 5.58
CA ALA A 283 -26.57 15.91 4.33
C ALA A 283 -27.10 16.71 3.13
N ILE A 284 -28.42 16.98 3.05
CA ILE A 284 -29.05 17.81 1.99
C ILE A 284 -28.36 19.19 1.83
N ASN A 285 -27.90 19.76 2.94
CA ASN A 285 -27.30 21.10 2.96
C ASN A 285 -25.77 21.07 2.88
N SER A 286 -25.15 19.96 3.28
CA SER A 286 -23.69 19.84 3.39
C SER A 286 -23.02 19.16 2.19
N ALA A 287 -23.68 18.20 1.55
CA ALA A 287 -23.13 17.48 0.40
C ALA A 287 -23.14 18.38 -0.86
N SER A 288 -21.98 18.52 -1.50
CA SER A 288 -21.81 19.39 -2.68
C SER A 288 -21.33 18.66 -3.93
N ASP A 289 -20.81 17.44 -3.80
CA ASP A 289 -20.29 16.63 -4.91
C ASP A 289 -21.43 16.03 -5.75
N HIS A 290 -22.27 15.19 -5.14
CA HIS A 290 -23.38 14.47 -5.77
C HIS A 290 -24.67 14.63 -4.93
N PRO A 291 -25.25 15.85 -4.87
CA PRO A 291 -26.40 16.13 -4.00
C PRO A 291 -27.62 15.24 -4.29
N TYR A 292 -27.84 14.87 -5.56
CA TYR A 292 -28.95 14.00 -5.96
C TYR A 292 -28.86 12.60 -5.33
N MET A 293 -27.67 12.06 -5.11
CA MET A 293 -27.51 10.76 -4.42
C MET A 293 -28.04 10.81 -2.98
N VAL A 294 -27.85 11.94 -2.29
CA VAL A 294 -28.37 12.14 -0.93
C VAL A 294 -29.89 12.31 -0.95
N PHE A 295 -30.43 12.98 -1.98
CA PHE A 295 -31.87 13.17 -2.13
C PHE A 295 -32.59 11.83 -2.34
N ASP A 296 -32.08 11.02 -3.25
CA ASP A 296 -32.62 9.69 -3.51
C ASP A 296 -32.51 8.79 -2.27
N ALA A 297 -31.36 8.84 -1.56
CA ALA A 297 -31.17 8.09 -0.32
C ALA A 297 -32.14 8.52 0.80
N LEU A 298 -32.42 9.82 0.95
CA LEU A 298 -33.39 10.32 1.94
C LEU A 298 -34.82 9.93 1.58
N ILE A 299 -35.22 10.08 0.32
CA ILE A 299 -36.56 9.68 -0.14
C ILE A 299 -36.75 8.18 0.06
N GLN A 300 -35.76 7.37 -0.30
CA GLN A 300 -35.81 5.94 -0.08
C GLN A 300 -35.89 5.58 1.41
N PHE A 301 -35.14 6.28 2.26
CA PHE A 301 -35.21 6.10 3.71
C PHE A 301 -36.60 6.38 4.29
N GLU A 302 -37.23 7.51 3.93
CA GLU A 302 -38.57 7.85 4.45
C GLU A 302 -39.68 6.96 3.85
N ARG A 303 -39.49 6.41 2.64
CA ARG A 303 -40.39 5.39 2.08
C ARG A 303 -40.37 4.08 2.86
N GLU A 304 -39.20 3.70 3.36
CA GLU A 304 -39.01 2.42 4.06
C GLU A 304 -39.31 2.50 5.55
N VAL A 305 -39.11 3.67 6.18
CA VAL A 305 -39.14 3.81 7.65
C VAL A 305 -40.01 4.98 8.14
N GLY A 306 -40.35 5.92 7.27
CA GLY A 306 -41.10 7.13 7.62
C GLY A 306 -42.61 6.95 7.53
N SER A 307 -43.33 7.93 8.10
CA SER A 307 -44.76 8.10 7.83
C SER A 307 -44.96 8.83 6.49
N ILE A 308 -46.17 8.76 5.93
CA ILE A 308 -46.51 9.51 4.70
C ILE A 308 -46.26 11.02 4.87
N ASP A 309 -46.48 11.54 6.07
CA ASP A 309 -46.29 12.94 6.43
C ASP A 309 -44.80 13.35 6.46
N ASP A 310 -43.93 12.42 6.86
CA ASP A 310 -42.47 12.62 6.85
C ASP A 310 -41.89 12.50 5.44
N LEU A 311 -42.46 11.62 4.61
CA LEU A 311 -42.12 11.52 3.19
C LEU A 311 -42.47 12.81 2.45
N ASP A 312 -43.64 13.39 2.70
CA ASP A 312 -44.04 14.66 2.11
C ASP A 312 -43.11 15.82 2.53
N LYS A 313 -42.71 15.87 3.81
CA LYS A 313 -41.73 16.85 4.31
C LYS A 313 -40.35 16.66 3.65
N ALA A 314 -39.92 15.42 3.45
CA ALA A 314 -38.66 15.12 2.77
C ALA A 314 -38.70 15.57 1.30
N LEU A 315 -39.79 15.25 0.58
CA LEU A 315 -40.00 15.65 -0.80
C LEU A 315 -40.03 17.18 -0.95
N GLN A 316 -40.72 17.90 -0.07
CA GLN A 316 -40.73 19.37 -0.08
C GLN A 316 -39.32 19.96 0.06
N LYS A 317 -38.52 19.44 0.99
CA LYS A 317 -37.14 19.94 1.22
C LYS A 317 -36.19 19.56 0.09
N VAL A 318 -36.28 18.34 -0.44
CA VAL A 318 -35.49 17.89 -1.60
C VAL A 318 -35.83 18.74 -2.82
N ASN A 319 -37.12 18.95 -3.11
CA ASN A 319 -37.55 19.77 -4.25
C ASN A 319 -37.10 21.22 -4.10
N ALA A 320 -37.25 21.82 -2.91
CA ALA A 320 -36.76 23.18 -2.65
C ALA A 320 -35.25 23.31 -2.85
N GLN A 321 -34.47 22.30 -2.44
CA GLN A 321 -33.02 22.30 -2.63
C GLN A 321 -32.61 22.02 -4.08
N ALA A 322 -33.30 21.11 -4.77
CA ALA A 322 -33.11 20.83 -6.19
C ALA A 322 -33.38 22.08 -7.05
N SER A 323 -34.44 22.85 -6.75
CA SER A 323 -34.73 24.14 -7.39
C SER A 323 -33.65 25.19 -7.10
N ARG A 324 -33.08 25.21 -5.90
CA ARG A 324 -31.95 26.10 -5.57
C ARG A 324 -30.71 25.71 -6.36
N ILE A 325 -30.41 24.42 -6.50
CA ILE A 325 -29.27 23.92 -7.26
C ILE A 325 -29.45 24.19 -8.77
N SER A 326 -30.65 24.03 -9.33
CA SER A 326 -30.91 24.34 -10.74
C SER A 326 -30.86 25.84 -11.06
N SER A 327 -31.19 26.71 -10.09
CA SER A 327 -31.10 28.17 -10.24
C SER A 327 -29.67 28.75 -10.07
N ARG A 328 -28.75 28.03 -9.41
CA ARG A 328 -27.34 28.45 -9.21
C ARG A 328 -26.53 28.59 -10.52
N PRO A 329 -26.63 27.68 -11.50
CA PRO A 329 -26.01 27.82 -12.82
C PRO A 329 -26.45 29.08 -13.57
N GLN A 330 -27.73 29.48 -13.46
CA GLN A 330 -28.26 30.68 -14.11
C GLN A 330 -27.74 31.97 -13.47
N LYS A 331 -27.70 32.05 -12.13
CA LYS A 331 -27.15 33.22 -11.42
C LYS A 331 -25.64 33.38 -11.61
N ASN A 332 -24.86 32.30 -11.59
CA ASN A 332 -23.41 32.37 -11.81
C ASN A 332 -23.03 32.80 -13.25
N LYS A 333 -23.84 32.44 -14.26
CA LYS A 333 -23.67 32.94 -15.64
C LYS A 333 -24.01 34.44 -15.74
N MET A 334 -25.05 34.88 -15.05
CA MET A 334 -25.51 36.29 -15.06
C MET A 334 -24.58 37.22 -14.25
N GLU A 335 -24.02 36.74 -13.13
CA GLU A 335 -23.03 37.49 -12.36
C GLU A 335 -21.67 37.59 -13.06
N LYS A 336 -21.21 36.51 -13.72
CA LYS A 336 -19.98 36.55 -14.52
C LYS A 336 -20.12 37.47 -15.73
N SER A 337 -21.27 37.48 -16.41
CA SER A 337 -21.52 38.40 -17.54
C SER A 337 -21.63 39.86 -17.10
N SER A 338 -22.26 40.13 -15.94
CA SER A 338 -22.35 41.48 -15.38
C SER A 338 -21.00 42.02 -14.88
N LYS A 339 -20.16 41.18 -14.25
CA LYS A 339 -18.79 41.54 -13.86
C LYS A 339 -17.87 41.74 -15.07
N LYS A 340 -18.06 40.95 -16.15
CA LYS A 340 -17.32 41.14 -17.41
C LYS A 340 -17.70 42.46 -18.10
N ARG A 341 -18.99 42.79 -18.16
CA ARG A 341 -19.48 44.09 -18.67
C ARG A 341 -19.00 45.30 -17.87
N ARG A 342 -18.88 45.17 -16.54
CA ARG A 342 -18.31 46.24 -15.70
C ARG A 342 -16.82 46.45 -15.96
N LYS A 343 -16.04 45.37 -16.14
CA LYS A 343 -14.62 45.46 -16.50
C LYS A 343 -14.40 46.05 -17.90
N GLU A 344 -15.19 45.64 -18.89
CA GLU A 344 -15.12 46.23 -20.25
C GLU A 344 -15.45 47.74 -20.22
N ASN A 345 -16.47 48.16 -19.46
CA ASN A 345 -16.78 49.58 -19.32
C ASN A 345 -15.69 50.38 -18.58
N ASP A 346 -15.07 49.83 -17.54
CA ASP A 346 -13.97 50.50 -16.83
C ASP A 346 -12.71 50.60 -17.71
N GLU A 347 -12.41 49.56 -18.50
CA GLU A 347 -11.30 49.57 -19.47
C GLU A 347 -11.55 50.58 -20.62
N ASP A 348 -12.77 50.68 -21.15
CA ASP A 348 -13.14 51.66 -22.18
C ASP A 348 -13.04 53.11 -21.67
N VAL A 349 -13.39 53.36 -20.39
CA VAL A 349 -13.24 54.67 -19.75
C VAL A 349 -11.76 55.02 -19.55
N GLU A 350 -10.93 54.04 -19.18
CA GLU A 350 -9.48 54.25 -19.02
C GLU A 350 -8.76 54.46 -20.36
N VAL A 351 -9.16 53.76 -21.42
CA VAL A 351 -8.65 53.96 -22.78
C VAL A 351 -9.03 55.34 -23.33
N LYS A 352 -10.25 55.82 -23.09
CA LYS A 352 -10.65 57.19 -23.44
C LYS A 352 -9.82 58.24 -22.70
N ARG A 353 -9.60 58.09 -21.40
CA ARG A 353 -8.74 58.99 -20.62
C ARG A 353 -7.30 59.02 -21.14
N ARG A 354 -6.72 57.86 -21.48
CA ARG A 354 -5.37 57.79 -22.05
C ARG A 354 -5.27 58.45 -23.43
N ARG A 355 -6.31 58.36 -24.26
CA ARG A 355 -6.37 59.07 -25.56
C ARG A 355 -6.45 60.58 -25.38
N GLU A 356 -7.30 61.06 -24.48
CA GLU A 356 -7.40 62.49 -24.15
C GLU A 356 -6.08 63.05 -23.58
N ASP A 357 -5.36 62.27 -22.77
CA ASP A 357 -4.06 62.66 -22.22
C ASP A 357 -2.94 62.65 -23.29
N MET A 358 -3.02 61.76 -24.28
CA MET A 358 -2.10 61.74 -25.43
C MET A 358 -2.34 62.91 -26.38
N GLU A 359 -3.60 63.28 -26.64
CA GLU A 359 -3.95 64.46 -27.45
C GLU A 359 -3.48 65.76 -26.77
N LYS A 360 -3.66 65.89 -25.45
CA LYS A 360 -3.13 67.01 -24.66
C LYS A 360 -1.60 67.08 -24.66
N LYS A 361 -0.91 65.94 -24.72
CA LYS A 361 0.56 65.88 -24.85
C LYS A 361 1.04 66.23 -26.26
N GLY A 362 0.31 65.81 -27.30
CA GLY A 362 0.60 66.17 -28.69
C GLY A 362 0.49 67.68 -28.96
N GLN A 363 -0.52 68.34 -28.39
CA GLN A 363 -0.67 69.80 -28.49
C GLN A 363 0.41 70.60 -27.73
N LYS A 364 1.01 70.02 -26.69
CA LYS A 364 2.19 70.60 -26.00
C LYS A 364 3.51 70.37 -26.74
N PHE A 365 3.57 69.40 -27.66
CA PHE A 365 4.77 69.16 -28.47
C PHE A 365 4.82 70.06 -29.70
N ILE A 366 3.67 70.34 -30.33
CA ILE A 366 3.58 71.25 -31.49
C ILE A 366 3.94 72.71 -31.11
N THR A 367 3.71 73.10 -29.86
CA THR A 367 4.06 74.46 -29.38
C THR A 367 5.54 74.64 -29.02
N ASN A 368 6.33 73.56 -28.97
CA ASN A 368 7.76 73.60 -28.61
C ASN A 368 8.72 73.37 -29.79
N GLU A 369 8.22 73.06 -30.99
CA GLU A 369 9.04 72.90 -32.21
C GLU A 369 9.35 74.23 -32.94
N ASP A 370 8.66 75.32 -32.58
CA ASP A 370 8.86 76.64 -33.19
C ASP A 370 10.06 77.44 -32.60
N ASP A 371 10.74 76.95 -31.55
CA ASP A 371 11.82 77.70 -30.89
C ASP A 371 13.24 77.13 -31.13
N PHE A 372 13.38 76.05 -31.91
CA PHE A 372 14.69 75.42 -32.17
C PHE A 372 15.27 75.65 -33.59
N THR A 373 14.54 76.29 -34.50
CA THR A 373 14.98 76.58 -35.88
C THR A 373 15.64 77.95 -36.08
N LYS A 374 15.99 78.69 -35.02
CA LYS A 374 16.65 80.02 -35.12
C LYS A 374 18.15 80.07 -34.83
N ARG A 375 18.85 78.95 -34.70
CA ARG A 375 20.30 78.93 -34.45
C ARG A 375 21.05 77.90 -35.30
N HIS A 376 21.07 78.08 -36.62
CA HIS A 376 22.28 77.80 -37.43
C HIS A 376 22.06 78.18 -38.90
N SER A 377 22.35 79.44 -39.24
CA SER A 377 22.95 79.78 -40.54
C SER A 377 23.72 81.09 -40.40
N GLY A 378 25.02 81.03 -40.69
CA GLY A 378 25.95 82.14 -40.59
C GLY A 378 27.18 81.85 -41.45
N ASN A 379 26.98 81.84 -42.76
CA ASN A 379 27.85 82.40 -43.82
C ASN A 379 27.31 81.91 -45.18
N TYR A 380 26.75 82.78 -46.02
CA TYR A 380 27.45 83.64 -46.99
C TYR A 380 28.46 82.82 -47.82
N ASP A 381 28.41 82.74 -49.14
CA ASP A 381 27.63 83.46 -50.14
C ASP A 381 27.85 82.77 -51.50
N LYS A 382 26.84 82.83 -52.39
CA LYS A 382 26.91 82.99 -53.86
C LYS A 382 27.71 81.98 -54.71
N ASN A 383 27.31 81.60 -55.91
CA ASN A 383 26.29 82.06 -56.86
C ASN A 383 26.10 80.89 -57.85
N SER A 384 24.88 80.59 -58.31
CA SER A 384 24.29 81.16 -59.54
C SER A 384 25.18 80.86 -60.76
N ALA A 385 24.70 80.31 -61.86
CA ALA A 385 23.37 80.38 -62.45
C ALA A 385 23.28 79.36 -63.59
N GLU A 386 22.05 79.22 -64.09
CA GLU A 386 21.75 79.04 -65.52
C GLU A 386 22.08 77.64 -66.09
N GLU A 387 21.23 77.02 -66.91
CA GLU A 387 20.45 77.60 -67.99
C GLU A 387 19.51 76.51 -68.55
N ARG A 388 18.25 76.88 -68.82
CA ARG A 388 17.25 76.23 -69.71
C ARG A 388 16.61 74.90 -69.31
#